data_AF-A0A960PV05-F1
#
_entry.id   AF-A0A960PV05-F1
#
_cell.length_a   1.000
_cell.length_b   1.000
_cell.length_c   1.000
_cell.angle_alpha   90.00
_cell.angle_beta   90.00
_cell.angle_gamma   90.00
#
_symmetry.space_group_name_H-M   'P 1'
#
loop_
_entity.id
_entity.type
_entity.pdbx_description
1 polymer ?
#
loop_
_entity_poly.entity_id
_entity_poly.type
_entity_poly.pdbx_seq_one_letter_code
_entity_poly.pdbx_strand_id
1 'polypeptide(L)'
;MTDTAPTDVPSAAPANRYLEGLFAPVHEEVTALDLEVTGSLPVELDGRYLRNGPNPAGPVDPATHHWFVGDGMVHGVRLRDGRAEWYRNRWVRSRQVAGILGVDAAPGETADQTSLANTNVIGHAGRTFALVEAGGRPAELTDELDTVCFSDLDGTLRHSFTAHPKLDPATGALHTANYWWQRPDVIDYTVVGPDGRVAHQVDIAVPGNPMVHD
;
A
#
# COMPACT_ATOMS: atom_id res chain seq x y z
N MET A 1 -24.54 -56.08 -14.01
CA MET A 1 -24.14 -54.94 -14.87
C MET A 1 -25.42 -54.22 -15.22
N THR A 2 -25.70 -53.02 -14.74
CA THR A 2 -24.83 -51.85 -14.62
C THR A 2 -25.16 -51.05 -13.37
N ASP A 3 -24.14 -50.81 -12.56
CA ASP A 3 -24.13 -49.89 -11.44
C ASP A 3 -23.95 -48.47 -12.00
N THR A 4 -24.97 -47.63 -11.89
CA THR A 4 -24.88 -46.21 -12.25
C THR A 4 -24.27 -45.46 -11.08
N ALA A 5 -22.98 -45.16 -11.18
CA ALA A 5 -22.29 -44.25 -10.30
C ALA A 5 -22.99 -42.87 -10.29
N PRO A 6 -23.13 -42.21 -9.12
CA PRO A 6 -23.60 -40.85 -9.06
C PRO A 6 -22.61 -39.96 -9.82
N THR A 7 -23.12 -39.20 -10.78
CA THR A 7 -22.38 -38.13 -11.44
C THR A 7 -21.98 -37.09 -10.39
N ASP A 8 -20.69 -36.99 -10.10
CA ASP A 8 -20.11 -35.87 -9.37
C ASP A 8 -20.50 -34.59 -10.10
N VAL A 9 -21.40 -33.82 -9.49
CA VAL A 9 -21.60 -32.43 -9.88
C VAL A 9 -20.30 -31.72 -9.51
N PRO A 10 -19.59 -31.06 -10.44
CA PRO A 10 -18.42 -30.29 -10.07
C PRO A 10 -18.85 -29.28 -9.00
N SER A 11 -18.34 -29.46 -7.78
CA SER A 11 -18.49 -28.48 -6.71
C SER A 11 -18.08 -27.14 -7.30
N ALA A 12 -18.97 -26.16 -7.30
CA ALA A 12 -18.62 -24.80 -7.63
C ALA A 12 -17.34 -24.45 -6.85
N ALA A 13 -16.35 -23.87 -7.51
CA ALA A 13 -15.14 -23.41 -6.85
C ALA A 13 -15.54 -22.61 -5.61
N PRO A 14 -14.88 -22.80 -4.45
CA PRO A 14 -15.30 -22.14 -3.22
C PRO A 14 -15.33 -20.63 -3.45
N ALA A 15 -16.52 -20.04 -3.30
CA ALA A 15 -16.73 -18.61 -3.36
C ALA A 15 -15.93 -17.94 -2.24
N ASN A 16 -15.11 -16.95 -2.56
CA ASN A 16 -14.35 -16.18 -1.57
C ASN A 16 -15.00 -14.81 -1.39
N ARG A 17 -15.55 -14.57 -0.19
CA ARG A 17 -16.21 -13.30 0.16
C ARG A 17 -15.32 -12.06 -0.03
N TYR A 18 -14.00 -12.22 -0.02
CA TYR A 18 -13.03 -11.14 -0.22
C TYR A 18 -12.71 -10.86 -1.69
N LEU A 19 -13.37 -11.56 -2.62
CA LEU A 19 -13.27 -11.34 -4.06
C LEU A 19 -14.62 -10.95 -4.67
N GLU A 20 -15.60 -10.61 -3.83
CA GLU A 20 -16.99 -10.36 -4.22
C GLU A 20 -17.54 -9.07 -3.62
N GLY A 21 -18.54 -8.48 -4.28
CA GLY A 21 -19.26 -7.31 -3.79
C GLY A 21 -18.33 -6.13 -3.50
N LEU A 22 -18.39 -5.61 -2.27
CA LEU A 22 -17.57 -4.47 -1.82
C LEU A 22 -16.08 -4.78 -1.72
N PHE A 23 -15.71 -6.06 -1.71
CA PHE A 23 -14.32 -6.52 -1.67
C PHE A 23 -13.81 -6.98 -3.04
N ALA A 24 -14.67 -6.96 -4.08
CA ALA A 24 -14.25 -7.35 -5.41
C ALA A 24 -13.09 -6.47 -5.90
N PRO A 25 -12.06 -7.05 -6.55
CA PRO A 25 -10.97 -6.27 -7.10
C PRO A 25 -11.46 -5.23 -8.12
N VAL A 26 -10.85 -4.05 -8.09
CA VAL A 26 -10.94 -3.07 -9.15
C VAL A 26 -9.94 -3.44 -10.23
N HIS A 27 -10.42 -3.62 -11.46
CA HIS A 27 -9.60 -4.10 -12.59
C HIS A 27 -9.06 -2.99 -13.50
N GLU A 28 -9.44 -1.73 -13.25
CA GLU A 28 -9.09 -0.61 -14.12
C GLU A 28 -8.46 0.53 -13.32
N GLU A 29 -7.43 1.14 -13.90
CA GLU A 29 -6.96 2.47 -13.47
C GLU A 29 -7.73 3.55 -14.20
N VAL A 30 -8.30 4.45 -13.42
CA VAL A 30 -9.17 5.52 -13.90
C VAL A 30 -8.50 6.87 -13.62
N THR A 31 -8.68 7.79 -14.56
CA THR A 31 -8.49 9.22 -14.32
C THR A 31 -9.79 9.92 -14.70
N ALA A 32 -10.47 10.48 -13.71
CA ALA A 32 -11.67 11.28 -13.93
C ALA A 32 -11.36 12.73 -13.54
N LEU A 33 -11.72 13.68 -14.41
CA LEU A 33 -11.45 15.12 -14.23
C LEU A 33 -12.75 15.94 -14.06
N ASP A 34 -13.89 15.32 -14.33
CA ASP A 34 -15.23 15.90 -14.40
C ASP A 34 -16.14 15.30 -13.32
N LEU A 35 -15.66 15.34 -12.07
CA LEU A 35 -16.38 14.79 -10.93
C LEU A 35 -17.67 15.58 -10.64
N GLU A 36 -18.80 14.89 -10.61
CA GLU A 36 -20.06 15.48 -10.19
C GLU A 36 -20.03 15.82 -8.69
N VAL A 37 -20.45 17.04 -8.35
CA VAL A 37 -20.53 17.54 -6.97
C VAL A 37 -21.97 17.95 -6.68
N THR A 38 -22.58 17.31 -5.67
CA THR A 38 -23.84 17.78 -5.10
C THR A 38 -23.56 18.66 -3.87
N GLY A 39 -24.09 19.89 -3.86
CA GLY A 39 -23.81 20.88 -2.82
C GLY A 39 -22.63 21.78 -3.16
N SER A 40 -21.83 22.16 -2.16
CA SER A 40 -20.67 23.05 -2.32
C SER A 40 -19.46 22.52 -1.57
N LEU A 41 -18.31 22.41 -2.25
CA LEU A 41 -17.03 22.09 -1.60
C LEU A 41 -16.45 23.35 -0.96
N PRO A 42 -15.93 23.28 0.28
CA PRO A 42 -15.24 24.42 0.92
C PRO A 42 -14.03 24.86 0.08
N VAL A 43 -13.88 26.17 -0.12
CA VAL A 43 -12.80 26.74 -0.94
C VAL A 43 -11.44 26.66 -0.24
N GLU A 44 -11.45 26.49 1.09
CA GLU A 44 -10.27 26.38 1.94
C GLU A 44 -9.60 25.01 1.86
N LEU A 45 -10.28 23.99 1.33
CA LEU A 45 -9.66 22.68 1.09
C LEU A 45 -8.73 22.76 -0.11
N ASP A 46 -7.44 22.67 0.17
CA ASP A 46 -6.38 22.55 -0.83
C ASP A 46 -5.48 21.35 -0.48
N GLY A 47 -5.82 20.18 -1.03
CA GLY A 47 -4.98 19.00 -0.90
C GLY A 47 -5.54 17.77 -1.59
N ARG A 48 -4.98 16.62 -1.23
CA ARG A 48 -5.41 15.30 -1.68
C ARG A 48 -5.91 14.47 -0.51
N TYR A 49 -7.07 13.84 -0.66
CA TYR A 49 -7.49 12.74 0.19
C TYR A 49 -7.08 11.43 -0.48
N LEU A 50 -6.21 10.66 0.17
CA LEU A 50 -5.69 9.41 -0.35
C LEU A 50 -6.12 8.24 0.53
N ARG A 51 -6.42 7.10 -0.10
CA ARG A 51 -6.69 5.84 0.58
C ARG A 51 -5.95 4.72 -0.14
N ASN A 52 -5.26 3.88 0.62
CA ASN A 52 -4.61 2.68 0.11
C ASN A 52 -5.44 1.44 0.45
N GLY A 53 -5.19 0.34 -0.26
CA GLY A 53 -5.78 -0.95 0.08
C GLY A 53 -5.24 -2.09 -0.78
N PRO A 54 -5.47 -3.34 -0.35
CA PRO A 54 -5.15 -4.54 -1.13
C PRO A 54 -6.11 -4.67 -2.33
N ASN A 55 -5.55 -4.79 -3.52
CA ASN A 55 -6.28 -4.95 -4.78
C ASN A 55 -5.45 -5.80 -5.76
N PRO A 56 -5.68 -7.12 -5.83
CA PRO A 56 -4.93 -8.01 -6.71
C PRO A 56 -4.89 -7.51 -8.16
N ALA A 57 -3.70 -7.30 -8.72
CA ALA A 57 -3.54 -6.85 -10.10
C ALA A 57 -3.79 -8.00 -11.10
N GLY A 58 -3.64 -9.25 -10.66
CA GLY A 58 -3.81 -10.44 -11.48
C GLY A 58 -4.71 -11.50 -10.84
N PRO A 59 -4.86 -12.66 -11.51
CA PRO A 59 -5.65 -13.78 -10.98
C PRO A 59 -5.12 -14.27 -9.63
N VAL A 60 -6.04 -14.60 -8.72
CA VAL A 60 -5.74 -15.19 -7.41
C VAL A 60 -6.53 -16.49 -7.24
N ASP A 61 -6.03 -17.38 -6.39
CA ASP A 61 -6.75 -18.59 -6.00
C ASP A 61 -7.81 -18.25 -4.93
N PRO A 62 -9.12 -18.37 -5.22
CA PRO A 62 -10.17 -18.08 -4.25
C PRO A 62 -10.10 -18.95 -2.99
N ALA A 63 -9.54 -20.17 -3.06
CA ALA A 63 -9.47 -21.05 -1.91
C ALA A 63 -8.48 -20.56 -0.82
N THR A 64 -7.48 -19.76 -1.22
CA THR A 64 -6.39 -19.32 -0.34
C THR A 64 -6.32 -17.80 -0.16
N HIS A 65 -7.07 -17.04 -0.95
CA HIS A 65 -7.06 -15.57 -0.90
C HIS A 65 -7.57 -15.02 0.44
N HIS A 66 -6.86 -14.03 0.97
CA HIS A 66 -7.20 -13.32 2.21
C HIS A 66 -7.20 -11.82 1.95
N TRP A 67 -8.13 -11.08 2.55
CA TRP A 67 -8.28 -9.64 2.27
C TRP A 67 -7.07 -8.75 2.60
N PHE A 68 -6.11 -9.20 3.40
CA PHE A 68 -4.84 -8.47 3.65
C PHE A 68 -3.80 -8.67 2.55
N VAL A 69 -3.96 -9.70 1.72
CA VAL A 69 -3.08 -9.97 0.60
C VAL A 69 -3.64 -9.35 -0.67
N GLY A 70 -2.76 -8.95 -1.57
CA GLY A 70 -3.11 -8.24 -2.79
C GLY A 70 -2.24 -7.01 -2.98
N ASP A 71 -2.03 -6.63 -4.23
CA ASP A 71 -1.17 -5.52 -4.60
C ASP A 71 -1.77 -4.19 -4.12
N GLY A 72 -0.94 -3.23 -3.72
CA GLY A 72 -1.41 -1.93 -3.25
C GLY A 72 -2.03 -1.14 -4.39
N MET A 73 -3.25 -0.65 -4.18
CA MET A 73 -3.87 0.33 -5.06
C MET A 73 -4.25 1.58 -4.27
N VAL A 74 -3.66 2.70 -4.66
CA VAL A 74 -3.94 4.00 -4.04
C VAL A 74 -5.02 4.70 -4.84
N HIS A 75 -6.07 5.10 -4.14
CA HIS A 75 -7.14 5.96 -4.63
C HIS A 75 -6.93 7.37 -4.09
N GLY A 76 -7.18 8.38 -4.92
CA GLY A 76 -7.04 9.78 -4.53
C GLY A 76 -8.13 10.66 -5.11
N VAL A 77 -8.53 11.67 -4.33
CA VAL A 77 -9.35 12.80 -4.78
C VAL A 77 -8.59 14.09 -4.47
N ARG A 78 -8.40 14.94 -5.49
CA ARG A 78 -7.80 16.27 -5.33
C ARG A 78 -8.88 17.32 -5.21
N LEU A 79 -8.80 18.13 -4.14
CA LEU A 79 -9.70 19.23 -3.87
C LEU A 79 -8.95 20.55 -3.85
N ARG A 80 -9.42 21.55 -4.58
CA ARG A 80 -8.84 22.90 -4.59
C ARG A 80 -9.87 23.94 -5.01
N ASP A 81 -9.89 25.09 -4.35
CA ASP A 81 -10.71 26.26 -4.72
C ASP A 81 -12.20 25.90 -4.94
N GLY A 82 -12.75 25.02 -4.10
CA GLY A 82 -14.15 24.57 -4.20
C GLY A 82 -14.44 23.59 -5.34
N ARG A 83 -13.41 22.99 -5.95
CA ARG A 83 -13.52 21.97 -7.02
C ARG A 83 -12.93 20.64 -6.59
N ALA A 84 -13.52 19.55 -7.08
CA ALA A 84 -12.88 18.24 -7.12
C ALA A 84 -12.17 18.11 -8.47
N GLU A 85 -10.87 18.41 -8.49
CA GLU A 85 -10.10 18.54 -9.73
C GLU A 85 -9.87 17.21 -10.43
N TRP A 86 -9.70 16.13 -9.64
CA TRP A 86 -9.60 14.79 -10.19
C TRP A 86 -9.88 13.70 -9.16
N TYR A 87 -10.30 12.54 -9.67
CA TYR A 87 -10.18 11.24 -9.01
C TYR A 87 -9.20 10.38 -9.80
N ARG A 88 -8.35 9.64 -9.09
CA ARG A 88 -7.44 8.65 -9.68
C ARG A 88 -7.35 7.42 -8.80
N ASN A 89 -7.15 6.28 -9.44
CA ASN A 89 -6.62 5.09 -8.78
C ASN A 89 -5.43 4.54 -9.57
N ARG A 90 -4.38 4.15 -8.85
CA ARG A 90 -3.16 3.57 -9.41
C ARG A 90 -2.69 2.40 -8.56
N TRP A 91 -2.32 1.30 -9.20
CA TRP A 91 -1.53 0.28 -8.53
C TRP A 91 -0.13 0.81 -8.22
N VAL A 92 0.39 0.45 -7.06
CA VAL A 92 1.81 0.63 -6.75
C VAL A 92 2.61 -0.30 -7.66
N ARG A 93 3.55 0.26 -8.43
CA ARG A 93 4.32 -0.45 -9.48
C ARG A 93 5.44 -1.31 -8.89
N SER A 94 5.08 -2.29 -8.06
CA SER A 94 5.97 -3.39 -7.68
C SER A 94 6.39 -4.18 -8.92
N ARG A 95 7.46 -4.98 -8.82
CA ARG A 95 7.93 -5.82 -9.94
C ARG A 95 6.84 -6.79 -10.44
N GLN A 96 6.07 -7.36 -9.51
CA GLN A 96 4.95 -8.23 -9.82
C GLN A 96 3.86 -7.50 -10.61
N VAL A 97 3.38 -6.37 -10.07
CA VAL A 97 2.35 -5.54 -10.73
C VAL A 97 2.81 -5.10 -12.11
N ALA A 98 4.04 -4.60 -12.22
CA ALA A 98 4.61 -4.15 -13.48
C ALA A 98 4.65 -5.27 -14.53
N GLY A 99 5.04 -6.48 -14.12
CA GLY A 99 5.01 -7.66 -14.99
C GLY A 99 3.60 -8.05 -15.46
N ILE A 100 2.59 -7.93 -14.58
CA ILE A 100 1.19 -8.20 -14.93
C ILE A 100 0.65 -7.15 -15.91
N LEU A 101 0.95 -5.87 -15.67
CA LEU A 101 0.48 -4.76 -16.49
C LEU A 101 1.29 -4.56 -17.78
N GLY A 102 2.44 -5.23 -17.92
CA GLY A 102 3.33 -5.07 -19.07
C GLY A 102 4.03 -3.71 -19.12
N VAL A 103 4.34 -3.13 -17.97
CA VAL A 103 5.02 -1.84 -17.82
C VAL A 103 6.35 -1.99 -17.09
N ASP A 104 7.17 -0.94 -17.08
CA ASP A 104 8.41 -0.93 -16.31
C ASP A 104 8.12 -0.91 -14.80
N ALA A 105 8.88 -1.71 -14.05
CA ALA A 105 8.82 -1.70 -12.59
C ALA A 105 9.46 -0.43 -12.03
N ALA A 106 8.90 0.09 -10.93
CA ALA A 106 9.53 1.20 -10.23
C ALA A 106 10.91 0.79 -9.70
N PRO A 107 11.92 1.69 -9.75
CA PRO A 107 13.25 1.43 -9.22
C PRO A 107 13.24 1.31 -7.69
N GLY A 108 14.33 0.78 -7.14
CA GLY A 108 14.52 0.58 -5.69
C GLY A 108 14.62 -0.90 -5.31
N GLU A 109 15.25 -1.16 -4.17
CA GLU A 109 15.29 -2.52 -3.62
C GLU A 109 13.98 -2.80 -2.89
N THR A 110 13.37 -3.92 -3.23
CA THR A 110 12.25 -4.49 -2.49
C THR A 110 12.76 -5.72 -1.77
N ALA A 111 12.45 -5.86 -0.48
CA ALA A 111 12.89 -7.01 0.34
C ALA A 111 12.40 -8.36 -0.22
N ASP A 112 11.32 -8.32 -1.02
CA ASP A 112 10.75 -9.40 -1.78
C ASP A 112 10.29 -8.88 -3.16
N GLN A 113 10.02 -9.76 -4.13
CA GLN A 113 9.38 -9.35 -5.39
C GLN A 113 7.92 -8.92 -5.20
N THR A 114 7.39 -9.14 -3.99
CA THR A 114 5.99 -9.04 -3.59
C THR A 114 5.67 -7.82 -2.74
N SER A 115 6.53 -6.80 -2.68
CA SER A 115 6.27 -5.60 -1.87
C SER A 115 4.90 -5.01 -2.24
N LEU A 116 3.91 -5.27 -1.38
CA LEU A 116 2.51 -5.01 -1.68
C LEU A 116 2.21 -3.51 -1.58
N ALA A 117 2.87 -2.80 -0.65
CA ALA A 117 2.62 -1.38 -0.37
C ALA A 117 1.11 -1.06 -0.28
N ASN A 118 0.35 -1.88 0.44
CA ASN A 118 -1.12 -1.93 0.37
C ASN A 118 -1.85 -1.52 1.67
N THR A 119 -1.12 -1.16 2.72
CA THR A 119 -1.67 -1.01 4.08
C THR A 119 -2.06 0.43 4.37
N ASN A 120 -1.19 1.39 4.06
CA ASN A 120 -1.42 2.81 4.38
C ASN A 120 -0.82 3.73 3.32
N VAL A 121 -1.20 5.01 3.33
CA VAL A 121 -0.61 6.07 2.52
C VAL A 121 -0.45 7.34 3.35
N ILE A 122 0.72 7.95 3.32
CA ILE A 122 1.05 9.15 4.12
C ILE A 122 1.73 10.23 3.28
N GLY A 123 1.72 11.47 3.79
CA GLY A 123 2.60 12.53 3.34
C GLY A 123 3.69 12.82 4.38
N HIS A 124 4.93 13.01 3.95
CA HIS A 124 6.03 13.43 4.83
C HIS A 124 7.12 14.14 4.03
N ALA A 125 7.68 15.22 4.57
CA ALA A 125 8.75 16.00 3.91
C ALA A 125 8.44 16.38 2.44
N GLY A 126 7.18 16.73 2.14
CA GLY A 126 6.72 17.07 0.78
C GLY A 126 6.55 15.89 -0.18
N ARG A 127 6.79 14.66 0.27
CA ARG A 127 6.65 13.42 -0.51
C ARG A 127 5.41 12.63 -0.07
N THR A 128 4.93 11.73 -0.93
CA THR A 128 3.81 10.83 -0.65
C THR A 128 4.29 9.39 -0.69
N PHE A 129 3.93 8.59 0.31
CA PHE A 129 4.40 7.22 0.44
C PHE A 129 3.25 6.24 0.63
N ALA A 130 3.18 5.18 -0.18
CA ALA A 130 2.38 4.00 0.08
C ALA A 130 3.20 2.99 0.89
N LEU A 131 2.61 2.43 1.94
CA LEU A 131 3.29 1.66 2.97
C LEU A 131 2.69 0.25 3.08
N VAL A 132 3.50 -0.70 3.53
CA VAL A 132 3.08 -2.05 3.90
C VAL A 132 3.72 -2.44 5.22
N GLU A 133 3.02 -3.26 5.97
CA GLU A 133 3.54 -3.90 7.17
C GLU A 133 4.67 -4.91 6.85
N ALA A 134 5.41 -5.34 7.89
CA ALA A 134 6.30 -6.51 7.89
C ALA A 134 7.57 -6.46 7.05
N GLY A 135 8.00 -5.33 6.48
CA GLY A 135 9.31 -5.33 5.82
C GLY A 135 9.52 -4.41 4.63
N GLY A 136 8.44 -3.95 4.00
CA GLY A 136 8.55 -3.22 2.74
C GLY A 136 9.21 -1.86 2.91
N ARG A 137 10.00 -1.45 1.92
CA ARG A 137 10.39 -0.04 1.79
C ARG A 137 9.17 0.78 1.34
N PRO A 138 9.03 2.04 1.78
CA PRO A 138 7.95 2.93 1.33
C PRO A 138 7.99 3.09 -0.19
N ALA A 139 6.85 2.96 -0.86
CA ALA A 139 6.73 3.30 -2.27
C ALA A 139 6.40 4.78 -2.42
N GLU A 140 7.32 5.56 -2.98
CA GLU A 140 7.13 7.00 -3.23
C GLU A 140 6.21 7.21 -4.43
N LEU A 141 5.25 8.14 -4.30
CA LEU A 141 4.25 8.45 -5.31
C LEU A 141 4.31 9.92 -5.74
N THR A 142 4.01 10.18 -7.01
CA THR A 142 3.80 11.54 -7.54
C THR A 142 2.50 12.17 -7.03
N ASP A 143 2.22 13.42 -7.43
CA ASP A 143 0.91 14.04 -7.13
C ASP A 143 -0.24 13.27 -7.80
N GLU A 144 0.03 12.76 -9.00
CA GLU A 144 -0.84 11.95 -9.86
C GLU A 144 -0.94 10.47 -9.47
N LEU A 145 -0.24 10.04 -8.41
CA LEU A 145 -0.19 8.67 -7.87
C LEU A 145 0.65 7.66 -8.66
N ASP A 146 1.48 8.13 -9.60
CA ASP A 146 2.44 7.25 -10.27
C ASP A 146 3.56 6.86 -9.30
N THR A 147 4.03 5.61 -9.36
CA THR A 147 5.09 5.14 -8.47
C THR A 147 6.45 5.62 -8.96
N VAL A 148 7.13 6.39 -8.12
CA VAL A 148 8.48 6.94 -8.39
C VAL A 148 9.55 5.89 -8.12
N CYS A 149 9.55 5.32 -6.92
CA CYS A 149 10.51 4.30 -6.49
C CYS A 149 10.04 3.61 -5.20
N PHE A 150 10.72 2.52 -4.83
CA PHE A 150 10.75 2.01 -3.46
C PHE A 150 11.91 2.67 -2.71
N SER A 151 11.58 3.64 -1.87
CA SER A 151 12.50 4.60 -1.29
C SER A 151 13.27 4.03 -0.09
N ASP A 152 14.57 4.28 -0.07
CA ASP A 152 15.43 4.08 1.11
C ASP A 152 15.66 5.40 1.88
N LEU A 153 14.75 6.37 1.71
CA LEU A 153 14.82 7.68 2.33
C LEU A 153 16.18 8.35 2.06
N ASP A 154 16.54 8.42 0.77
CA ASP A 154 17.77 9.05 0.28
C ASP A 154 19.04 8.38 0.85
N GLY A 155 19.02 7.04 0.88
CA GLY A 155 20.10 6.18 1.35
C GLY A 155 20.25 6.09 2.88
N THR A 156 19.29 6.58 3.66
CA THR A 156 19.39 6.64 5.13
C THR A 156 18.60 5.55 5.86
N LEU A 157 17.60 4.96 5.21
CA LEU A 157 16.83 3.84 5.75
C LEU A 157 17.58 2.53 5.49
N ARG A 158 17.96 1.84 6.57
CA ARG A 158 18.72 0.58 6.47
C ARG A 158 17.88 -0.61 6.04
N HIS A 159 16.67 -0.74 6.57
CA HIS A 159 15.86 -1.95 6.48
C HIS A 159 14.42 -1.64 6.09
N SER A 160 13.46 -2.17 6.85
CA SER A 160 12.03 -2.02 6.62
C SER A 160 11.50 -0.71 7.16
N PHE A 161 10.27 -0.41 6.75
CA PHE A 161 9.49 0.68 7.30
C PHE A 161 8.13 0.16 7.77
N THR A 162 7.55 0.81 8.77
CA THR A 162 6.20 0.50 9.26
C THR A 162 5.11 1.10 8.36
N ALA A 163 3.91 0.52 8.42
CA ALA A 163 2.72 1.13 7.83
C ALA A 163 2.09 2.23 8.70
N HIS A 164 2.44 2.31 9.99
CA HIS A 164 1.81 3.22 10.96
C HIS A 164 2.80 4.18 11.65
N PRO A 165 3.59 4.97 10.90
CA PRO A 165 4.49 5.94 11.51
C PRO A 165 3.70 7.04 12.20
N LYS A 166 4.23 7.56 13.31
CA LYS A 166 3.58 8.61 14.11
C LYS A 166 4.32 9.93 13.93
N LEU A 167 3.61 10.95 13.45
CA LEU A 167 4.15 12.31 13.34
C LEU A 167 4.12 13.01 14.70
N ASP A 168 5.27 13.47 15.17
CA ASP A 168 5.35 14.38 16.30
C ASP A 168 5.05 15.82 15.81
N PRO A 169 3.96 16.45 16.28
CA PRO A 169 3.57 17.78 15.85
C PRO A 169 4.53 18.89 16.33
N ALA A 170 5.33 18.65 17.36
CA ALA A 170 6.27 19.65 17.89
C ALA A 170 7.56 19.72 17.07
N THR A 171 8.05 18.57 16.61
CA THR A 171 9.33 18.46 15.90
C THR A 171 9.18 18.27 14.39
N GLY A 172 8.02 17.80 13.93
CA GLY A 172 7.77 17.41 12.55
C GLY A 172 8.47 16.10 12.16
N ALA A 173 8.98 15.32 13.13
CA ALA A 173 9.61 14.03 12.87
C ALA A 173 8.58 12.89 12.86
N LEU A 174 8.82 11.86 12.04
CA LEU A 174 8.12 10.59 12.13
C LEU A 174 8.85 9.63 13.06
N HIS A 175 8.11 9.04 13.98
CA HIS A 175 8.57 7.98 14.87
C HIS A 175 7.99 6.65 14.40
N THR A 176 8.83 5.64 14.27
CA THR A 176 8.44 4.36 13.69
C THR A 176 8.96 3.18 14.50
N ALA A 177 8.17 2.12 14.56
CA ALA A 177 8.58 0.80 15.05
C ALA A 177 8.50 -0.17 13.88
N ASN A 178 9.65 -0.58 13.35
CA ASN A 178 9.72 -1.40 12.14
C ASN A 178 10.13 -2.81 12.55
N TYR A 179 9.21 -3.77 12.40
CA TYR A 179 9.57 -5.18 12.46
C TYR A 179 9.76 -5.71 11.04
N TRP A 180 10.59 -6.75 10.90
CA TRP A 180 10.89 -7.34 9.61
C TRP A 180 11.11 -8.83 9.76
N TRP A 181 10.47 -9.62 8.89
CA TRP A 181 10.54 -11.08 8.97
C TRP A 181 11.97 -11.65 8.85
N GLN A 182 12.92 -10.91 8.24
CA GLN A 182 14.34 -11.31 8.18
C GLN A 182 15.13 -11.01 9.47
N ARG A 183 14.57 -10.21 10.38
CA ARG A 183 15.12 -9.85 11.69
C ARG A 183 14.09 -10.17 12.79
N PRO A 184 13.71 -11.45 12.97
CA PRO A 184 12.56 -11.86 13.79
C PRO A 184 12.74 -11.60 15.29
N ASP A 185 13.93 -11.25 15.75
CA ASP A 185 14.27 -11.00 17.14
C ASP A 185 14.56 -9.51 17.42
N VAL A 186 14.29 -8.62 16.47
CA VAL A 186 14.57 -7.19 16.58
C VAL A 186 13.44 -6.33 16.00
N ILE A 187 13.13 -5.24 16.70
CA ILE A 187 12.36 -4.12 16.18
C ILE A 187 13.29 -2.93 15.99
N ASP A 188 13.32 -2.34 14.81
CA ASP A 188 14.06 -1.11 14.54
C ASP A 188 13.18 0.08 14.93
N TYR A 189 13.53 0.79 16.00
CA TYR A 189 12.95 2.11 16.26
C TYR A 189 13.69 3.15 15.43
N THR A 190 12.96 3.81 14.52
CA THR A 190 13.52 4.78 13.57
C THR A 190 12.83 6.12 13.73
N VAL A 191 13.61 7.20 13.69
CA VAL A 191 13.12 8.58 13.64
C VAL A 191 13.50 9.16 12.28
N VAL A 192 12.52 9.56 11.49
CA VAL A 192 12.70 10.27 10.22
C VAL A 192 12.46 11.75 10.45
N GLY A 193 13.46 12.58 10.17
CA GLY A 193 13.37 14.03 10.34
C GLY A 193 12.40 14.69 9.36
N PRO A 194 12.09 15.98 9.55
CA PRO A 194 11.23 16.74 8.63
C PRO A 194 11.83 16.94 7.24
N ASP A 195 13.13 16.67 7.06
CA ASP A 195 13.82 16.58 5.76
C ASP A 195 13.57 15.23 5.05
N GLY A 196 12.87 14.30 5.70
CA GLY A 196 12.55 12.98 5.19
C GLY A 196 13.73 12.00 5.22
N ARG A 197 14.78 12.28 6.00
CA ARG A 197 15.94 11.39 6.19
C ARG A 197 15.90 10.77 7.58
N VAL A 198 16.44 9.56 7.72
CA VAL A 198 16.61 8.92 9.03
C VAL A 198 17.61 9.73 9.87
N ALA A 199 17.12 10.29 10.98
CA ALA A 199 17.90 11.05 11.94
C ALA A 199 18.42 10.19 13.10
N HIS A 200 17.67 9.15 13.45
CA HIS A 200 18.03 8.22 14.52
C HIS A 200 17.47 6.83 14.20
N GLN A 201 18.22 5.78 14.53
CA GLN A 201 17.72 4.42 14.46
C GLN A 201 18.44 3.55 15.49
N VAL A 202 17.68 2.75 16.23
CA VAL A 202 18.17 1.82 17.26
C VAL A 202 17.43 0.49 17.18
N ASP A 203 18.19 -0.57 17.40
CA ASP A 203 17.70 -1.95 17.44
C ASP A 203 17.17 -2.26 18.85
N ILE A 204 15.94 -2.74 18.94
CA ILE A 204 15.29 -3.17 20.18
C ILE A 204 15.09 -4.68 20.11
N ALA A 205 15.87 -5.42 20.90
CA ALA A 205 15.76 -6.87 20.98
C ALA A 205 14.39 -7.27 21.56
N VAL A 206 13.69 -8.19 20.87
CA VAL A 206 12.40 -8.71 21.31
C VAL A 206 12.34 -10.23 21.15
N PRO A 207 11.76 -10.98 22.11
CA PRO A 207 11.54 -12.40 21.96
C PRO A 207 10.31 -12.69 21.09
N GLY A 208 10.34 -13.81 20.36
CA GLY A 208 9.13 -14.43 19.82
C GLY A 208 8.57 -13.87 18.51
N ASN A 209 9.31 -13.05 17.76
CA ASN A 209 8.90 -12.51 16.46
C ASN A 209 7.50 -11.87 16.47
N PRO A 210 7.29 -10.85 17.33
CA PRO A 210 5.99 -10.20 17.41
C PRO A 210 5.66 -9.50 16.09
N MET A 211 4.41 -9.66 15.66
CA MET A 211 3.80 -8.74 14.71
C MET A 211 3.53 -7.42 15.41
N VAL A 212 4.14 -6.34 14.94
CA VAL A 212 3.98 -4.98 15.48
C VAL A 212 3.37 -4.09 14.41
N HIS A 213 2.05 -4.21 14.27
CA HIS A 213 1.30 -3.43 13.29
C HIS A 213 1.25 -1.95 13.65
N ASP A 214 1.07 -1.65 14.95
CA ASP A 214 1.01 -0.30 15.51
C ASP A 214 1.62 -0.25 16.92
#